data_AF-C0W7X6-F1
#
_entry.id   AF-C0W7X6-F1
#
_cell.length_a   1.000
_cell.length_b   1.000
_cell.length_c   1.000
_cell.angle_alpha   90.00
_cell.angle_beta   90.00
_cell.angle_gamma   90.00
#
_symmetry.space_group_name_H-M   'P 1'
#
loop_
_entity.id
_entity.type
_entity.pdbx_description
1 polymer ?
#
loop_
_entity_poly.entity_id
_entity_poly.type
_entity_poly.pdbx_seq_one_letter_code
_entity_poly.pdbx_strand_id
1 'polypeptide(L)'
;MTQASRRSRPQLLLAGVGCCVPQGGSLAILGASGAGKSLTGAAIAGTLPAGLAATGSLTINGHEVLDQPASRRQASARVCLMRQDPATALHPLLPIAAQVTGAARAAGADRRRARERGEQVMGEAGLDRLLWPRLPGQMSGG
;
A
#
# COMPACT_ATOMS: atom_id res chain seq x y z
N MET A 1 24.68 -30.13 26.97
CA MET A 1 25.34 -29.55 25.78
C MET A 1 24.44 -28.48 25.22
N THR A 2 24.75 -27.22 25.51
CA THR A 2 23.92 -26.05 25.19
C THR A 2 24.24 -25.62 23.75
N GLN A 3 23.30 -25.80 22.81
CA GLN A 3 23.46 -25.33 21.43
C GLN A 3 23.54 -23.81 21.42
N ALA A 4 24.72 -23.29 21.11
CA ALA A 4 24.92 -21.88 20.84
C ALA A 4 24.18 -21.51 19.54
N SER A 5 23.09 -20.74 19.70
CA SER A 5 22.39 -20.07 18.61
C SER A 5 23.39 -19.24 17.80
N ARG A 6 23.65 -19.66 16.56
CA ARG A 6 24.43 -18.88 15.59
C ARG A 6 23.62 -17.61 15.29
N ARG A 7 24.01 -16.47 15.86
CA ARG A 7 23.56 -15.15 15.40
C ARG A 7 23.92 -15.04 13.91
N SER A 8 22.91 -15.11 13.02
CA SER A 8 23.13 -14.88 11.61
C SER A 8 23.63 -13.45 11.41
N ARG A 9 24.71 -13.29 10.65
CA ARG A 9 25.17 -11.95 10.27
C ARG A 9 24.12 -11.31 9.35
N PRO A 10 23.88 -10.00 9.46
CA PRO A 10 22.97 -9.31 8.54
C PRO A 10 23.46 -9.51 7.11
N GLN A 11 22.57 -10.00 6.24
CA GLN A 11 22.83 -10.20 4.82
C GLN A 11 22.31 -8.98 4.04
N LEU A 12 23.17 -8.41 3.19
CA LEU A 12 22.76 -7.35 2.29
C LEU A 12 21.93 -7.95 1.15
N LEU A 13 20.65 -7.56 1.06
CA LEU A 13 19.73 -8.03 0.01
C LEU A 13 19.67 -7.08 -1.19
N LEU A 14 19.82 -5.78 -0.95
CA LEU A 14 19.70 -4.74 -1.96
C LEU A 14 20.60 -3.55 -1.58
N ALA A 15 21.25 -2.94 -2.57
CA ALA A 15 22.19 -1.84 -2.36
C ALA A 15 22.07 -0.80 -3.49
N GLY A 16 22.41 0.45 -3.20
CA GLY A 16 22.54 1.50 -4.22
C GLY A 16 21.23 1.94 -4.88
N VAL A 17 20.10 1.84 -4.17
CA VAL A 17 18.80 2.30 -4.70
C VAL A 17 18.69 3.81 -4.53
N GLY A 18 18.63 4.54 -5.64
CA GLY A 18 18.42 5.99 -5.66
C GLY A 18 17.44 6.37 -6.76
N CYS A 19 16.42 7.16 -6.41
CA CYS A 19 15.50 7.75 -7.38
C CYS A 19 14.83 8.99 -6.78
N CYS A 20 14.29 9.85 -7.64
CA CYS A 20 13.44 10.97 -7.25
C CYS A 20 12.23 10.97 -8.17
N VAL A 21 11.04 11.15 -7.59
CA VAL A 21 9.80 11.28 -8.34
C VAL A 21 9.23 12.66 -8.05
N PRO A 22 9.18 13.57 -9.04
CA PRO A 22 8.60 14.90 -8.84
C PRO A 22 7.09 14.80 -8.64
N GLN A 23 6.49 15.88 -8.13
CA GLN A 23 5.03 15.96 -8.01
C GLN A 23 4.38 15.79 -9.40
N GLY A 24 3.40 14.90 -9.50
CA GLY A 24 2.76 14.53 -10.76
C GLY A 24 3.60 13.65 -11.68
N GLY A 25 4.81 13.28 -11.26
CA GLY A 25 5.68 12.35 -11.99
C GLY A 25 5.33 10.89 -11.74
N SER A 26 5.83 10.04 -12.63
CA SER A 26 5.70 8.58 -12.56
C SER A 26 7.07 7.93 -12.71
N LEU A 27 7.32 6.87 -11.95
CA LEU A 27 8.53 6.07 -12.03
C LEU A 27 8.16 4.59 -12.19
N ALA A 28 8.75 3.94 -13.20
CA ALA A 28 8.67 2.50 -13.37
C ALA A 28 9.98 1.83 -12.96
N ILE A 29 9.92 0.81 -12.11
CA ILE A 29 11.08 -0.01 -11.72
C ILE A 29 10.98 -1.34 -12.47
N LEU A 30 11.93 -1.59 -13.38
CA LEU A 30 12.00 -2.79 -14.20
C LEU A 30 13.18 -3.67 -13.78
N GLY A 31 13.09 -4.98 -14.03
CA GLY A 31 14.17 -5.92 -13.75
C GLY A 31 13.68 -7.36 -13.58
N ALA A 32 14.60 -8.32 -13.54
CA ALA A 32 14.30 -9.74 -13.37
C ALA A 32 13.56 -10.05 -12.05
N SER A 33 12.86 -11.19 -12.01
CA SER A 33 12.27 -11.69 -10.76
C SER A 33 13.35 -11.83 -9.68
N GLY A 34 13.05 -11.43 -8.44
CA GLY A 34 14.03 -11.45 -7.35
C GLY A 34 14.98 -10.25 -7.27
N ALA A 35 15.00 -9.33 -8.25
CA ALA A 35 15.90 -8.16 -8.25
C ALA A 35 15.58 -7.08 -7.17
N GLY A 36 14.71 -7.37 -6.20
CA GLY A 36 14.40 -6.44 -5.10
C GLY A 36 13.29 -5.42 -5.35
N LYS A 37 12.63 -5.41 -6.52
CA LYS A 37 11.55 -4.45 -6.85
C LYS A 37 10.44 -4.38 -5.79
N SER A 38 9.91 -5.53 -5.37
CA SER A 38 8.87 -5.61 -4.34
C SER A 38 9.38 -5.20 -2.96
N LEU A 39 10.67 -5.45 -2.68
CA LEU A 39 11.30 -5.04 -1.42
C LEU A 39 11.45 -3.51 -1.36
N THR A 40 11.84 -2.87 -2.47
CA THR A 40 11.86 -1.41 -2.62
C THR A 40 10.47 -0.82 -2.39
N GLY A 41 9.43 -1.40 -3.02
CA GLY A 41 8.04 -0.96 -2.82
C GLY A 41 7.57 -1.08 -1.36
N ALA A 42 7.91 -2.19 -0.69
CA ALA A 42 7.58 -2.40 0.72
C ALA A 42 8.31 -1.42 1.65
N ALA A 43 9.57 -1.08 1.37
CA ALA A 43 10.31 -0.07 2.10
C ALA A 43 9.65 1.32 1.96
N ILE A 44 9.30 1.70 0.72
CA ILE A 44 8.60 2.95 0.44
C ILE A 44 7.26 3.01 1.17
N ALA A 45 6.48 1.92 1.14
CA ALA A 45 5.19 1.83 1.80
C ALA A 45 5.27 1.71 3.32
N GLY A 46 6.46 1.50 3.90
CA GLY A 46 6.63 1.27 5.34
C GLY A 46 6.05 -0.05 5.83
N THR A 47 6.08 -1.09 4.98
CA THR A 47 5.50 -2.42 5.21
C THR A 47 6.56 -3.54 5.09
N LEU A 48 7.82 -3.24 5.40
CA LEU A 48 8.87 -4.27 5.40
C LEU A 48 8.53 -5.40 6.39
N PRO A 49 8.69 -6.67 6.00
CA PRO A 49 8.56 -7.81 6.90
C PRO A 49 9.47 -7.70 8.13
N ALA A 50 9.04 -8.31 9.23
CA ALA A 50 9.86 -8.41 10.43
C ALA A 50 11.22 -9.06 10.13
N GLY A 51 12.29 -8.50 10.68
CA GLY A 51 13.66 -8.95 10.44
C GLY A 51 14.35 -8.30 9.23
N LEU A 52 13.62 -7.52 8.42
CA LEU A 52 14.21 -6.67 7.39
C LEU A 52 14.25 -5.22 7.86
N ALA A 53 15.32 -4.52 7.50
CA ALA A 53 15.50 -3.11 7.74
C ALA A 53 16.07 -2.45 6.48
N ALA A 54 15.64 -1.23 6.21
CA ALA A 54 16.26 -0.37 5.20
C ALA A 54 17.14 0.67 5.90
N THR A 55 18.17 1.13 5.21
CA THR A 55 19.06 2.20 5.67
C THR A 55 19.21 3.23 4.56
N GLY A 56 19.56 4.47 4.91
CA GLY A 56 19.63 5.60 3.97
C GLY A 56 18.63 6.69 4.34
N SER A 57 17.98 7.27 3.33
CA SER A 57 16.95 8.31 3.51
C SER A 57 15.78 8.07 2.56
N LEU A 58 14.57 8.30 3.04
CA LEU A 58 13.34 8.26 2.26
C LEU A 58 12.48 9.45 2.66
N THR A 59 12.44 10.47 1.80
CA THR A 59 11.62 11.65 2.00
C THR A 59 10.35 11.58 1.14
N ILE A 60 9.18 11.81 1.75
CA ILE A 60 7.90 11.91 1.05
C ILE A 60 7.25 13.24 1.42
N ASN A 61 6.99 14.08 0.41
CA ASN A 61 6.41 15.43 0.58
C ASN A 61 7.13 16.25 1.67
N GLY A 62 8.46 16.19 1.70
CA GLY A 62 9.30 16.91 2.66
C GLY A 62 9.48 16.24 4.03
N HIS A 63 8.87 15.07 4.26
CA HIS A 63 8.98 14.33 5.52
C HIS A 63 9.89 13.12 5.38
N GLU A 64 10.92 13.01 6.24
CA GLU A 64 11.73 11.80 6.37
C GLU A 64 10.90 10.70 7.05
N VAL A 65 10.80 9.53 6.40
CA VAL A 65 9.88 8.47 6.80
C VAL A 65 10.49 7.06 6.80
N LEU A 66 11.79 6.90 6.53
CA LEU A 66 12.41 5.58 6.40
C LEU A 66 12.20 4.72 7.66
N ASP A 67 12.46 5.29 8.84
CA ASP A 67 12.37 4.60 10.13
C ASP A 67 10.97 4.68 10.77
N GLN A 68 9.97 5.16 10.01
CA GLN A 68 8.62 5.34 10.50
C GLN A 68 7.65 4.34 9.86
N PRO A 69 6.95 3.51 10.66
CA PRO A 69 5.89 2.66 10.13
C PRO A 69 4.78 3.55 9.55
N ALA A 70 4.09 3.05 8.51
CA ALA A 70 3.07 3.82 7.78
C ALA A 70 1.99 4.45 8.69
N SER A 71 1.64 3.78 9.79
CA SER A 71 0.65 4.25 10.78
C SER A 71 1.07 5.53 11.51
N ARG A 72 2.38 5.77 11.68
CA ARG A 72 2.93 6.95 12.35
C ARG A 72 3.25 8.10 11.40
N ARG A 73 3.21 7.86 10.08
CA ARG A 73 3.45 8.91 9.09
C ARG A 73 2.29 9.91 9.06
N GLN A 74 2.64 11.17 8.82
CA GLN A 74 1.67 12.22 8.54
C GLN A 74 0.81 11.85 7.32
N ALA A 75 -0.43 12.32 7.26
CA ALA A 75 -1.34 11.99 6.15
C ALA A 75 -0.75 12.34 4.78
N SER A 76 -0.04 13.47 4.68
CA SER A 76 0.70 13.92 3.50
C SER A 76 1.84 12.99 3.09
N ALA A 77 2.40 12.21 4.01
CA ALA A 77 3.54 11.32 3.78
C ALA A 77 3.16 9.84 3.76
N ARG A 78 1.86 9.53 3.75
CA ARG A 78 1.34 8.16 3.57
C ARG A 78 1.29 7.81 2.10
N VAL A 79 1.61 6.55 1.80
CA VAL A 79 1.57 5.99 0.45
C VAL A 79 0.51 4.91 0.42
N CYS A 80 -0.27 4.86 -0.66
CA CYS A 80 -1.15 3.72 -0.94
C CYS A 80 -0.36 2.68 -1.75
N LEU A 81 -0.30 1.45 -1.25
CA LEU A 81 0.32 0.34 -1.97
C LEU A 81 -0.78 -0.54 -2.56
N MET A 82 -0.87 -0.57 -3.89
CA MET A 82 -1.68 -1.54 -4.60
C MET A 82 -0.84 -2.80 -4.87
N ARG A 83 -1.29 -3.96 -4.36
CA ARG A 83 -0.58 -5.23 -4.60
C ARG A 83 -0.94 -5.80 -5.98
N GLN A 84 -0.03 -6.62 -6.52
CA GLN A 84 -0.20 -7.26 -7.83
C GLN A 84 -1.37 -8.24 -7.91
N ASP A 85 -1.84 -8.78 -6.78
CA ASP A 85 -2.93 -9.76 -6.74
C ASP A 85 -4.28 -9.09 -6.43
N PRO A 86 -5.14 -8.88 -7.45
CA PRO A 86 -6.43 -8.22 -7.27
C PRO A 86 -7.40 -9.05 -6.40
N ALA A 87 -7.25 -10.38 -6.32
CA ALA A 87 -8.11 -11.23 -5.49
C ALA A 87 -7.95 -10.91 -3.99
N THR A 88 -6.83 -10.31 -3.61
CA THR A 88 -6.53 -9.88 -2.23
C THR A 88 -6.78 -8.39 -1.98
N ALA A 89 -7.22 -7.64 -3.00
CA ALA A 89 -7.39 -6.19 -2.87
C ALA A 89 -8.62 -5.80 -2.04
N LEU A 90 -9.66 -6.63 -2.05
CA LEU A 90 -10.91 -6.39 -1.35
C LEU A 90 -11.10 -7.35 -0.18
N HIS A 91 -11.73 -6.86 0.88
CA HIS A 91 -12.13 -7.69 2.01
C HIS A 91 -13.34 -8.56 1.60
N PRO A 92 -13.23 -9.90 1.60
CA PRO A 92 -14.22 -10.77 0.96
C PRO A 92 -15.58 -10.76 1.66
N LEU A 93 -15.60 -10.47 2.96
CA LEU A 93 -16.83 -10.44 3.78
C LEU A 93 -17.48 -9.07 3.88
N LEU A 94 -16.94 -8.03 3.23
CA LEU A 94 -17.50 -6.68 3.28
C LEU A 94 -18.14 -6.30 1.95
N PRO A 95 -19.35 -5.72 1.96
CA PRO A 95 -19.95 -5.17 0.75
C PRO A 95 -19.07 -4.11 0.09
N ILE A 96 -19.14 -3.97 -1.24
CA ILE A 96 -18.41 -2.94 -1.98
C ILE A 96 -18.65 -1.56 -1.38
N ALA A 97 -19.91 -1.23 -1.04
CA ALA A 97 -20.27 0.00 -0.34
C ALA A 97 -19.43 0.27 0.93
N ALA A 98 -19.18 -0.74 1.75
CA ALA A 98 -18.42 -0.57 2.98
C ALA A 98 -16.95 -0.25 2.70
N GLN A 99 -16.41 -0.82 1.63
CA GLN A 99 -15.01 -0.67 1.23
C GLN A 99 -14.78 0.68 0.54
N VAL A 100 -15.59 1.04 -0.46
CA VAL A 100 -15.44 2.30 -1.21
C VAL A 100 -15.77 3.54 -0.38
N THR A 101 -16.60 3.40 0.66
CA THR A 101 -16.88 4.51 1.61
C THR A 101 -15.94 4.52 2.81
N GLY A 102 -15.16 3.45 3.01
CA GLY A 102 -14.34 3.25 4.21
C GLY A 102 -13.29 4.34 4.42
N ALA A 103 -12.57 4.71 3.36
CA ALA A 103 -11.55 5.76 3.43
C ALA A 103 -12.14 7.13 3.81
N ALA A 104 -13.27 7.50 3.22
CA ALA A 104 -13.95 8.77 3.53
C ALA A 104 -14.44 8.81 4.99
N ARG A 105 -15.00 7.69 5.49
CA ARG A 105 -15.42 7.57 6.89
C ARG A 105 -14.24 7.65 7.85
N ALA A 106 -13.13 6.98 7.54
CA ALA A 106 -11.90 7.05 8.33
C ALA A 106 -11.31 8.46 8.38
N ALA A 107 -11.56 9.28 7.35
CA ALA A 107 -11.22 10.70 7.32
C ALA A 107 -12.26 11.62 8.00
N GLY A 108 -13.29 11.06 8.66
CA GLY A 108 -14.30 11.81 9.41
C GLY A 108 -15.52 12.26 8.61
N ALA A 109 -15.72 11.78 7.38
CA ALA A 109 -16.91 12.11 6.61
C ALA A 109 -18.18 11.49 7.22
N ASP A 110 -19.26 12.27 7.24
CA ASP A 110 -20.59 11.75 7.59
C ASP A 110 -21.10 10.72 6.57
N ARG A 111 -22.22 10.07 6.89
CA ARG A 111 -22.80 9.01 6.06
C ARG A 111 -23.12 9.48 4.63
N ARG A 112 -23.59 10.72 4.46
CA ARG A 112 -23.98 11.28 3.15
C ARG A 112 -22.74 11.56 2.31
N ARG A 113 -21.78 12.30 2.85
CA ARG A 113 -20.51 12.63 2.19
C ARG A 113 -19.70 11.39 1.84
N ALA A 114 -19.66 10.40 2.74
CA ALA A 114 -18.99 9.14 2.47
C ALA A 114 -19.64 8.39 1.31
N ARG A 115 -20.98 8.40 1.22
CA ARG A 115 -21.72 7.78 0.12
C ARG A 115 -21.44 8.50 -1.22
N GLU A 116 -21.51 9.82 -1.24
CA GLU A 116 -21.19 10.65 -2.41
C GLU A 116 -19.77 10.34 -2.91
N ARG A 117 -18.78 10.30 -2.01
CA ARG A 117 -17.41 9.97 -2.38
C ARG A 117 -17.26 8.54 -2.90
N GLY A 118 -17.94 7.57 -2.28
CA GLY A 118 -17.94 6.18 -2.73
C GLY A 118 -18.53 6.01 -4.13
N GLU A 119 -19.65 6.66 -4.42
CA GLU A 119 -20.26 6.65 -5.76
C GLU A 119 -19.35 7.31 -6.80
N GLN A 120 -18.68 8.40 -6.44
CA GLN A 120 -17.71 9.06 -7.31
C GLN A 120 -16.54 8.12 -7.66
N VAL A 121 -15.95 7.46 -6.66
CA VAL A 121 -14.84 6.51 -6.87
C VAL A 121 -15.27 5.33 -7.74
N MET A 122 -16.48 4.79 -7.55
CA MET A 122 -17.01 3.76 -8.43
C MET A 122 -17.18 4.26 -9.88
N GLY A 123 -17.66 5.49 -10.06
CA GLY A 123 -17.78 6.11 -11.39
C GLY A 123 -16.42 6.33 -12.06
N GLU A 124 -15.42 6.82 -11.32
CA GLU A 124 -14.03 6.98 -11.79
C GLU A 124 -13.42 5.63 -12.22
N ALA A 125 -13.79 4.53 -11.55
CA ALA A 125 -13.36 3.18 -11.86
C ALA A 125 -14.21 2.47 -12.94
N GLY A 126 -15.25 3.12 -13.47
CA GLY A 126 -16.16 2.52 -14.45
C GLY A 126 -17.05 1.40 -13.91
N LEU A 127 -17.27 1.35 -12.59
CA LEU A 127 -18.04 0.31 -11.92
C LEU A 127 -19.53 0.68 -11.83
N ASP A 128 -20.40 -0.28 -12.14
CA ASP A 128 -21.85 -0.11 -12.05
C ASP A 128 -22.30 0.06 -10.59
N ARG A 129 -23.22 1.01 -10.35
CA ARG A 129 -23.90 1.24 -9.07
C ARG A 129 -24.61 -0.03 -8.56
N LEU A 130 -25.00 -0.95 -9.43
CA LEU A 130 -25.59 -2.24 -9.07
C LEU A 130 -24.64 -3.12 -8.22
N LEU A 131 -23.34 -2.85 -8.24
CA LEU A 131 -22.35 -3.55 -7.42
C LEU A 131 -22.33 -3.06 -5.97
N TRP A 132 -22.93 -1.90 -5.67
CA TRP A 132 -22.89 -1.27 -4.35
C TRP A 132 -23.18 -2.21 -3.17
N PRO A 133 -24.27 -3.02 -3.18
CA PRO A 133 -24.55 -3.93 -2.08
C PRO A 133 -23.81 -5.28 -2.16
N ARG A 134 -23.11 -5.56 -3.26
CA ARG A 134 -22.53 -6.88 -3.52
C ARG A 134 -21.26 -7.13 -2.71
N LEU A 135 -20.95 -8.40 -2.51
CA LEU A 135 -19.66 -8.87 -2.02
C LEU A 135 -18.67 -9.05 -3.20
N PRO A 136 -17.35 -8.98 -2.97
CA PRO A 136 -16.34 -9.21 -4.01
C PRO A 136 -16.51 -10.53 -4.77
N GLY A 137 -16.88 -11.62 -4.08
CA GLY A 137 -17.13 -12.92 -4.73
C GLY A 137 -18.35 -12.96 -5.65
N GLN A 138 -19.16 -11.90 -5.69
CA GLN A 138 -20.32 -11.75 -6.57
C GLN A 138 -20.02 -10.82 -7.78
N MET A 139 -18.75 -10.44 -7.96
CA MET A 139 -18.27 -9.68 -9.11
C MET A 139 -17.61 -10.63 -10.12
N SER A 140 -17.73 -10.33 -11.41
CA SER A 140 -16.79 -10.87 -12.40
C SER A 140 -15.39 -10.36 -12.07
N GLY A 141 -14.36 -11.18 -12.26
CA GLY A 141 -12.97 -10.88 -11.84
C GLY A 141 -12.24 -9.77 -12.59
N GLY A 142 -12.95 -8.84 -13.23
CA GLY A 142 -12.43 -7.73 -14.03
C GLY A 142 -12.97 -6.39 -13.56
#